data_AF-A0AAD6VIN7-F1
#
_entry.id   AF-A0AAD6VIN7-F1
#
_cell.length_a   1.000
_cell.length_b   1.000
_cell.length_c   1.000
_cell.angle_alpha   90.00
_cell.angle_beta   90.00
_cell.angle_gamma   90.00
#
_symmetry.space_group_name_H-M   'P 1'
#
loop_
_entity.id
_entity.type
_entity.pdbx_description
1 polymer ?
#
loop_
_entity_poly.entity_id
_entity_poly.type
_entity_poly.pdbx_seq_one_letter_code
_entity_poly.pdbx_strand_id
1 'polypeptide(L)'
;MQHSHLIPVPKFQSGFTTCATLVLQDIEQVVLEDAPLGVHKVTSRTSHHLVAPPPPLPSSEALESGSREPEADSRWPAPPRAWEALYPKGSINPAAPIPGGFGFYLAGPAPFATKLSSGTGAVHVVLSYRMMLQEGWEWVKGGKLPGIFGGEGDFSYACTGGRQDNRCRCFNIRPMWRAQGLGELYTYLPLTPSNRARLLAVPPMSKENPDYGVSVGRGAFTFTRAVGGWISLAFRVKLNAVGHEDGELELWVDGRSVINVSGLTFRESDGARIKGGHFQTFFGGHQDDWASPKDQRAWFADVTGVVIE
;
A
#
# COMPACT_ATOMS: atom_id res chain seq x y z
N MET A 1 -24.01 -6.05 -7.46
CA MET A 1 -23.18 -4.83 -7.40
C MET A 1 -21.79 -5.20 -7.87
N GLN A 2 -21.32 -4.60 -8.95
CA GLN A 2 -19.97 -4.89 -9.47
C GLN A 2 -18.96 -4.23 -8.53
N HIS A 3 -18.06 -5.02 -7.92
CA HIS A 3 -17.13 -4.55 -6.89
C HIS A 3 -16.11 -3.57 -7.50
N SER A 4 -15.94 -2.40 -6.89
CA SER A 4 -14.85 -1.48 -7.26
C SER A 4 -13.50 -2.14 -7.00
N HIS A 5 -12.49 -1.88 -7.83
CA HIS A 5 -11.13 -2.37 -7.56
C HIS A 5 -10.55 -1.83 -6.24
N LEU A 6 -11.10 -0.70 -5.74
CA LEU A 6 -10.75 -0.12 -4.43
C LEU A 6 -11.45 -0.84 -3.26
N ILE A 7 -12.59 -1.48 -3.50
CA ILE A 7 -13.33 -2.26 -2.49
C ILE A 7 -13.64 -3.64 -3.09
N PRO A 8 -12.64 -4.52 -3.24
CA PRO A 8 -12.78 -5.83 -3.90
C PRO A 8 -13.42 -6.88 -2.97
N VAL A 9 -14.36 -6.45 -2.12
CA VAL A 9 -15.06 -7.31 -1.16
C VAL A 9 -16.57 -7.14 -1.30
N PRO A 10 -17.36 -8.19 -1.06
CA PRO A 10 -18.79 -8.15 -1.32
C PRO A 10 -19.61 -7.43 -0.25
N LYS A 11 -19.08 -7.34 0.97
CA LYS A 11 -19.75 -6.76 2.12
C LYS A 11 -18.74 -5.98 2.97
N PHE A 12 -19.20 -4.86 3.49
CA PHE A 12 -18.49 -4.04 4.46
C PHE A 12 -19.53 -3.28 5.29
N GLN A 13 -19.15 -2.86 6.50
CA GLN A 13 -20.04 -2.16 7.43
C GLN A 13 -20.05 -0.66 7.20
N SER A 14 -18.88 -0.09 6.87
CA SER A 14 -18.69 1.34 6.64
C SER A 14 -17.30 1.60 6.09
N GLY A 15 -17.08 2.78 5.53
CA GLY A 15 -15.74 3.24 5.21
C GLY A 15 -15.68 4.69 4.76
N PHE A 16 -14.58 5.04 4.15
CA PHE A 16 -14.36 6.32 3.49
C PHE A 16 -13.69 6.12 2.14
N THR A 17 -13.81 7.12 1.27
CA THR A 17 -13.08 7.18 0.01
C THR A 17 -12.77 8.60 -0.37
N THR A 18 -11.62 8.81 -1.02
CA THR A 18 -11.34 10.06 -1.75
C THR A 18 -11.62 9.96 -3.24
N CYS A 19 -12.11 8.81 -3.71
CA CYS A 19 -12.50 8.60 -5.09
C CYS A 19 -13.88 9.21 -5.34
N ALA A 20 -13.92 10.36 -6.02
CA ALA A 20 -15.16 11.10 -6.26
C ALA A 20 -16.22 10.32 -7.05
N THR A 21 -15.83 9.34 -7.85
CA THR A 21 -16.76 8.50 -8.62
C THR A 21 -17.26 7.27 -7.86
N LEU A 22 -16.66 6.94 -6.71
CA LEU A 22 -17.10 5.83 -5.87
C LEU A 22 -18.18 6.27 -4.89
N VAL A 23 -19.42 6.40 -5.38
CA VAL A 23 -20.56 6.83 -4.55
C VAL A 23 -21.33 5.61 -4.05
N LEU A 24 -21.21 5.30 -2.75
CA LEU A 24 -21.88 4.17 -2.08
C LEU A 24 -22.47 4.67 -0.75
N GLN A 25 -23.63 4.12 -0.36
CA GLN A 25 -24.40 4.57 0.81
C GLN A 25 -23.59 4.55 2.13
N ASP A 26 -22.79 3.50 2.35
CA ASP A 26 -22.04 3.30 3.59
C ASP A 26 -20.58 3.78 3.50
N ILE A 27 -20.26 4.61 2.50
CA ILE A 27 -18.92 5.17 2.27
C ILE A 27 -18.97 6.69 2.38
N GLU A 28 -18.22 7.22 3.34
CA GLU A 28 -18.01 8.66 3.48
C GLU A 28 -17.11 9.19 2.36
N GLN A 29 -17.54 10.25 1.67
CA GLN A 29 -16.73 10.95 0.69
C GLN A 29 -15.84 11.98 1.38
N VAL A 30 -14.53 11.90 1.15
CA VAL A 30 -13.52 12.69 1.85
C VAL A 30 -12.55 13.30 0.86
N VAL A 31 -12.12 14.54 1.11
CA VAL A 31 -11.12 15.19 0.27
C VAL A 31 -9.74 14.56 0.50
N LEU A 32 -8.97 14.35 -0.57
CA LEU A 32 -7.59 13.85 -0.51
C LEU A 32 -6.64 14.91 0.07
N GLU A 33 -6.68 15.15 1.38
CA GLU A 33 -5.87 16.13 2.09
C GLU A 33 -5.46 15.61 3.48
N ASP A 34 -4.40 16.19 4.04
CA ASP A 34 -3.78 15.69 5.28
C ASP A 34 -4.74 15.68 6.47
N ALA A 35 -5.40 16.80 6.74
CA ALA A 35 -6.29 16.92 7.90
C ALA A 35 -7.52 16.00 7.81
N PRO A 36 -8.29 15.96 6.70
CA PRO A 36 -9.43 15.05 6.56
C PRO A 36 -9.06 13.56 6.66
N LEU A 37 -7.83 13.18 6.28
CA LEU A 37 -7.37 11.80 6.32
C LEU A 37 -6.61 11.42 7.60
N GLY A 38 -6.50 12.35 8.56
CA GLY A 38 -5.77 12.07 9.80
C GLY A 38 -4.30 11.75 9.54
N VAL A 39 -3.67 12.47 8.60
CA VAL A 39 -2.25 12.35 8.31
C VAL A 39 -1.44 12.84 9.51
N HIS A 40 -0.45 12.05 9.91
CA HIS A 40 0.42 12.33 11.04
C HIS A 40 1.81 11.72 10.84
N LYS A 41 2.77 12.13 11.68
CA LYS A 41 4.18 11.69 11.61
C LYS A 41 4.76 11.83 10.19
N VAL A 42 4.56 13.01 9.60
CA VAL A 42 5.10 13.36 8.27
C VAL A 42 6.63 13.41 8.32
N THR A 43 7.26 12.84 7.30
CA THR A 43 8.72 12.81 7.12
C THR A 43 9.19 14.17 6.64
N SER A 44 9.85 14.92 7.52
CA SER A 44 10.14 16.35 7.35
C SER A 44 11.03 16.72 6.15
N ARG A 45 11.84 15.79 5.64
CA ARG A 45 12.79 16.03 4.53
C ARG A 45 12.21 15.73 3.14
N THR A 46 10.92 15.39 3.07
CA THR A 46 10.21 15.03 1.85
C THR A 46 8.87 15.74 1.81
N SER A 47 8.28 15.90 0.63
CA SER A 47 6.95 16.49 0.47
C SER A 47 6.03 15.59 -0.35
N HIS A 48 4.74 15.67 -0.06
CA HIS A 48 3.65 14.98 -0.76
C HIS A 48 2.66 16.03 -1.29
N HIS A 49 3.14 16.91 -2.17
CA HIS A 49 2.29 17.98 -2.70
C HIS A 49 1.10 17.42 -3.47
N LEU A 50 -0.05 18.04 -3.28
CA LEU A 50 -1.28 17.69 -3.97
C LEU A 50 -1.33 18.42 -5.31
N VAL A 51 -1.25 17.68 -6.41
CA VAL A 51 -1.13 18.21 -7.77
C VAL A 51 -2.21 17.64 -8.69
N ALA A 52 -2.40 18.26 -9.85
CA ALA A 52 -3.06 17.61 -10.98
C ALA A 52 -2.04 16.65 -11.65
N PRO A 53 -2.26 15.33 -11.65
CA PRO A 53 -1.35 14.38 -12.28
C PRO A 53 -1.40 14.53 -13.81
N PRO A 54 -0.35 14.09 -14.54
CA PRO A 54 -0.40 14.05 -16.00
C PRO A 54 -1.53 13.10 -16.47
N PRO A 55 -2.08 13.30 -17.69
CA PRO A 55 -3.04 12.37 -18.25
C PRO A 55 -2.41 10.98 -18.41
N PRO A 56 -3.18 9.89 -18.20
CA PRO A 56 -2.66 8.56 -18.45
C PRO A 56 -2.32 8.39 -19.94
N LEU A 57 -1.28 7.61 -20.23
CA LEU A 57 -0.94 7.20 -21.58
C LEU A 57 -2.07 6.33 -22.17
N PRO A 58 -2.28 6.36 -23.49
CA PRO A 58 -3.16 5.42 -24.16
C PRO A 58 -2.72 3.97 -23.85
N SER A 59 -3.67 3.07 -23.58
CA SER A 59 -3.34 1.66 -23.43
C SER A 59 -2.80 1.08 -24.74
N SER A 60 -1.81 0.19 -24.68
CA SER A 60 -1.30 -0.52 -25.87
C SER A 60 -2.38 -1.34 -26.57
N GLU A 61 -3.38 -1.83 -25.83
CA GLU A 61 -4.57 -2.52 -26.35
C GLU A 61 -5.46 -1.62 -27.24
N ALA A 62 -5.53 -0.31 -26.96
CA ALA A 62 -6.25 0.65 -27.80
C ALA A 62 -5.48 1.00 -29.09
N LEU A 63 -4.15 0.84 -29.10
CA LEU A 63 -3.31 1.11 -30.27
C LEU A 63 -3.36 -0.03 -31.30
N GLU A 64 -3.54 -1.28 -30.88
CA GLU A 64 -3.60 -2.46 -31.77
C GLU A 64 -4.97 -2.69 -32.41
N SER A 65 -6.06 -2.23 -31.77
CA SER A 65 -7.43 -2.50 -32.23
C SER A 65 -7.99 -1.47 -33.23
N GLY A 66 -7.28 -0.36 -33.51
CA GLY A 66 -7.74 0.69 -34.43
C GLY A 66 -9.07 1.36 -34.03
N SER A 67 -9.62 1.02 -32.86
CA SER A 67 -10.82 1.61 -32.29
C SER A 67 -10.43 2.93 -31.63
N ARG A 68 -11.08 4.01 -32.06
CA ARG A 68 -10.89 5.37 -31.52
C ARG A 68 -11.55 5.59 -30.16
N GLU A 69 -11.92 4.53 -29.44
CA GLU A 69 -12.56 4.63 -28.14
C GLU A 69 -11.65 4.12 -27.03
N PRO A 70 -11.52 4.86 -25.91
CA PRO A 70 -10.63 4.47 -24.83
C PRO A 70 -11.27 3.32 -24.04
N GLU A 71 -10.76 2.10 -24.18
CA GLU A 71 -10.93 1.06 -23.15
C GLU A 71 -9.94 1.24 -21.99
N ALA A 72 -9.63 2.49 -21.62
CA ALA A 72 -9.34 2.77 -20.23
C ALA A 72 -10.68 2.66 -19.52
N ASP A 73 -10.97 1.49 -18.92
CA ASP A 73 -12.24 1.13 -18.27
C ASP A 73 -13.05 2.38 -17.89
N SER A 74 -13.99 2.80 -18.76
CA SER A 74 -14.66 4.11 -18.72
C SER A 74 -15.42 4.36 -17.42
N ARG A 75 -15.53 3.30 -16.60
CA ARG A 75 -16.08 3.26 -15.25
C ARG A 75 -15.21 3.94 -14.19
N TRP A 76 -13.90 4.13 -14.43
CA TRP A 76 -12.97 4.72 -13.45
C TRP A 76 -12.09 5.82 -14.08
N PRO A 77 -12.58 7.06 -14.20
CA PRO A 77 -11.79 8.15 -14.78
C PRO A 77 -10.50 8.40 -13.99
N ALA A 78 -9.50 9.01 -14.63
CA ALA A 78 -8.25 9.38 -13.96
C ALA A 78 -8.53 10.31 -12.76
N PRO A 79 -7.84 10.15 -11.62
CA PRO A 79 -8.00 11.06 -10.48
C PRO A 79 -7.62 12.49 -10.88
N PRO A 80 -8.43 13.50 -10.55
CA PRO A 80 -8.14 14.90 -10.88
C PRO A 80 -7.04 15.49 -9.98
N ARG A 81 -6.81 14.88 -8.80
CA ARG A 81 -5.78 15.29 -7.83
C ARG A 81 -5.07 14.05 -7.29
N ALA A 82 -3.78 14.18 -7.04
CA ALA A 82 -2.96 13.13 -6.45
C ALA A 82 -1.84 13.71 -5.61
N TRP A 83 -1.43 13.00 -4.57
CA TRP A 83 -0.16 13.27 -3.91
C TRP A 83 0.99 12.87 -4.83
N GLU A 84 1.90 13.80 -5.06
CA GLU A 84 3.09 13.58 -5.86
C GLU A 84 4.29 13.21 -4.98
N ALA A 85 5.00 12.17 -5.39
CA ALA A 85 6.31 11.79 -4.89
C ALA A 85 7.37 12.16 -5.94
N LEU A 86 8.33 13.01 -5.57
CA LEU A 86 9.52 13.28 -6.37
C LEU A 86 10.69 12.42 -5.87
N TYR A 87 11.34 11.69 -6.76
CA TYR A 87 12.57 10.95 -6.49
C TYR A 87 13.71 11.62 -7.25
N PRO A 88 14.47 12.53 -6.61
CA PRO A 88 15.61 13.17 -7.26
C PRO A 88 16.67 12.13 -7.67
N LYS A 89 17.43 12.43 -8.72
CA LYS A 89 18.61 11.64 -9.09
C LYS A 89 19.53 11.45 -7.88
N GLY A 90 19.95 10.22 -7.63
CA GLY A 90 20.78 9.86 -6.48
C GLY A 90 20.02 9.63 -5.17
N SER A 91 18.69 9.82 -5.15
CA SER A 91 17.90 9.52 -3.94
C SER A 91 17.76 8.01 -3.71
N ILE A 92 17.96 7.61 -2.46
CA ILE A 92 17.76 6.24 -1.98
C ILE A 92 16.65 6.33 -0.92
N ASN A 93 16.98 6.15 0.36
CA ASN A 93 16.02 6.19 1.45
C ASN A 93 15.87 7.60 2.06
N PRO A 94 14.82 7.87 2.87
CA PRO A 94 14.58 9.19 3.43
C PRO A 94 15.68 9.73 4.37
N ALA A 95 16.54 8.85 4.90
CA ALA A 95 17.67 9.22 5.73
C ALA A 95 18.96 9.49 4.93
N ALA A 96 18.98 9.19 3.63
CA ALA A 96 20.13 9.46 2.77
C ALA A 96 20.38 10.97 2.60
N PRO A 97 21.58 11.39 2.14
CA PRO A 97 21.88 12.79 1.88
C PRO A 97 20.87 13.46 0.93
N ILE A 98 20.45 12.74 -0.12
CA ILE A 98 19.42 13.16 -1.08
C ILE A 98 18.12 12.42 -0.74
N PRO A 99 17.15 13.06 -0.05
CA PRO A 99 15.86 12.45 0.24
C PRO A 99 15.02 12.39 -1.03
N GLY A 100 14.23 11.32 -1.17
CA GLY A 100 13.32 11.13 -2.30
C GLY A 100 12.04 10.42 -1.87
N GLY A 101 10.98 10.66 -2.63
CA GLY A 101 9.62 10.22 -2.37
C GLY A 101 8.96 11.02 -1.25
N PHE A 102 8.14 10.36 -0.44
CA PHE A 102 7.52 10.94 0.75
C PHE A 102 7.24 9.87 1.82
N GLY A 103 6.90 10.32 3.03
CA GLY A 103 6.50 9.42 4.11
C GLY A 103 5.57 10.07 5.13
N PHE A 104 4.45 9.41 5.43
CA PHE A 104 3.56 9.75 6.55
C PHE A 104 2.72 8.52 6.96
N TYR A 105 2.01 8.66 8.07
CA TYR A 105 1.01 7.69 8.52
C TYR A 105 -0.38 8.31 8.39
N LEU A 106 -1.36 7.48 8.06
CA LEU A 106 -2.74 7.87 7.78
C LEU A 106 -3.66 7.04 8.66
N ALA A 107 -4.38 7.68 9.58
CA ALA A 107 -5.39 7.00 10.41
C ALA A 107 -6.75 6.86 9.69
N GLY A 108 -6.98 7.69 8.68
CA GLY A 108 -8.28 7.89 8.04
C GLY A 108 -9.10 8.97 8.76
N PRO A 109 -10.28 9.28 8.22
CA PRO A 109 -11.22 10.23 8.83
C PRO A 109 -11.62 9.81 10.25
N ALA A 110 -12.02 10.78 11.07
CA ALA A 110 -12.32 10.53 12.49
C ALA A 110 -13.33 9.37 12.72
N PRO A 111 -14.42 9.21 11.95
CA PRO A 111 -15.34 8.08 12.11
C PRO A 111 -14.65 6.73 11.86
N PHE A 112 -13.83 6.65 10.80
CA PHE A 112 -13.08 5.44 10.46
C PHE A 112 -12.00 5.12 11.52
N ALA A 113 -11.19 6.12 11.90
CA ALA A 113 -10.16 5.97 12.92
C ALA A 113 -10.75 5.54 14.29
N THR A 114 -11.95 6.02 14.61
CA THR A 114 -12.69 5.59 15.81
C THR A 114 -13.09 4.12 15.74
N LYS A 115 -13.57 3.62 14.58
CA LYS A 115 -13.84 2.18 14.42
C LYS A 115 -12.58 1.32 14.51
N LEU A 116 -11.43 1.79 14.05
CA LEU A 116 -10.16 1.06 14.21
C LEU A 116 -9.72 0.93 15.68
N SER A 117 -10.08 1.89 16.53
CA SER A 117 -9.54 2.01 17.90
C SER A 117 -10.54 1.70 19.03
N SER A 118 -11.84 1.84 18.80
CA SER A 118 -12.88 1.65 19.83
C SER A 118 -13.15 0.18 20.16
N GLY A 119 -13.40 -0.13 21.44
CA GLY A 119 -13.70 -1.49 21.89
C GLY A 119 -12.60 -2.51 21.55
N THR A 120 -12.98 -3.61 20.91
CA THR A 120 -12.04 -4.61 20.37
C THR A 120 -11.33 -4.13 19.08
N GLY A 121 -11.74 -2.97 18.56
CA GLY A 121 -11.31 -2.40 17.27
C GLY A 121 -11.76 -3.22 16.08
N ALA A 122 -11.82 -2.59 14.91
CA ALA A 122 -11.98 -3.32 13.65
C ALA A 122 -10.81 -4.29 13.46
N VAL A 123 -11.14 -5.58 13.38
CA VAL A 123 -10.15 -6.65 13.15
C VAL A 123 -10.01 -6.99 11.68
N HIS A 124 -10.97 -6.62 10.83
CA HIS A 124 -11.00 -6.94 9.41
C HIS A 124 -11.24 -5.67 8.59
N VAL A 125 -10.24 -5.25 7.82
CA VAL A 125 -10.24 -3.97 7.09
C VAL A 125 -9.70 -4.18 5.68
N VAL A 126 -10.24 -3.41 4.73
CA VAL A 126 -9.56 -3.14 3.45
C VAL A 126 -9.06 -1.70 3.46
N LEU A 127 -7.81 -1.50 3.05
CA LEU A 127 -7.27 -0.19 2.70
C LEU A 127 -6.76 -0.27 1.26
N SER A 128 -7.06 0.73 0.43
CA SER A 128 -6.66 0.76 -0.96
C SER A 128 -6.29 2.16 -1.43
N TYR A 129 -5.62 2.24 -2.56
CA TYR A 129 -5.33 3.47 -3.28
C TYR A 129 -5.09 3.19 -4.76
N ARG A 130 -5.14 4.24 -5.59
CA ARG A 130 -4.61 4.21 -6.95
C ARG A 130 -3.22 4.84 -7.02
N MET A 131 -2.38 4.32 -7.90
CA MET A 131 -1.06 4.90 -8.18
C MET A 131 -0.72 4.91 -9.67
N MET A 132 0.16 5.84 -10.04
CA MET A 132 0.77 5.95 -11.37
C MET A 132 2.25 6.30 -11.22
N LEU A 133 3.09 5.72 -12.06
CA LEU A 133 4.51 6.00 -12.21
C LEU A 133 4.72 6.84 -13.48
N GLN A 134 5.70 7.73 -13.47
CA GLN A 134 6.06 8.54 -14.64
C GLN A 134 6.41 7.66 -15.85
N GLU A 135 6.04 8.12 -17.05
CA GLU A 135 6.49 7.50 -18.30
C GLU A 135 8.02 7.36 -18.34
N GLY A 136 8.49 6.22 -18.85
CA GLY A 136 9.92 5.91 -18.89
C GLY A 136 10.53 5.63 -17.52
N TRP A 137 9.74 5.16 -16.55
CA TRP A 137 10.20 4.78 -15.21
C TRP A 137 11.39 3.80 -15.25
N GLU A 138 12.44 4.11 -14.49
CA GLU A 138 13.62 3.27 -14.32
C GLU A 138 13.61 2.61 -12.94
N TRP A 139 13.44 1.28 -12.95
CA TRP A 139 13.18 0.47 -11.76
C TRP A 139 14.34 0.32 -10.79
N VAL A 140 15.57 0.36 -11.30
CA VAL A 140 16.80 0.00 -10.59
C VAL A 140 16.62 -1.37 -9.90
N LYS A 141 16.90 -1.48 -8.60
CA LYS A 141 16.75 -2.71 -7.81
C LYS A 141 15.43 -2.78 -7.05
N GLY A 142 14.77 -1.65 -6.87
CA GLY A 142 13.48 -1.58 -6.20
C GLY A 142 13.28 -0.37 -5.29
N GLY A 143 12.10 -0.33 -4.68
CA GLY A 143 11.72 0.69 -3.72
C GLY A 143 10.43 0.35 -3.01
N LYS A 144 10.06 1.15 -2.02
CA LYS A 144 8.90 0.93 -1.15
C LYS A 144 7.68 1.66 -1.67
N LEU A 145 6.51 1.10 -1.45
CA LEU A 145 5.22 1.73 -1.73
C LEU A 145 4.34 1.76 -0.46
N PRO A 146 3.31 2.63 -0.43
CA PRO A 146 2.34 2.68 0.64
C PRO A 146 1.68 1.34 0.94
N GLY A 147 1.32 1.11 2.20
CA GLY A 147 0.63 -0.11 2.62
C GLY A 147 -0.08 0.06 3.95
N ILE A 148 -0.41 -1.05 4.61
CA ILE A 148 -1.19 -1.07 5.86
C ILE A 148 -0.29 -1.41 7.06
N PHE A 149 -0.57 -0.79 8.21
CA PHE A 149 0.21 -1.01 9.43
C PHE A 149 -0.67 -1.14 10.67
N GLY A 150 -0.08 -1.65 11.74
CA GLY A 150 -0.73 -1.74 13.03
C GLY A 150 0.19 -2.21 14.14
N GLY A 151 -0.38 -2.34 15.32
CA GLY A 151 0.32 -2.73 16.54
C GLY A 151 -0.26 -2.09 17.79
N GLU A 152 0.46 -2.26 18.89
CA GLU A 152 0.11 -1.74 20.22
C GLU A 152 0.60 -0.32 20.40
N GLY A 153 -0.30 0.63 20.67
CA GLY A 153 0.07 2.02 20.93
C GLY A 153 1.13 2.57 19.96
N ASP A 154 2.19 3.14 20.49
CA ASP A 154 3.33 3.66 19.71
C ASP A 154 4.25 2.59 19.12
N PHE A 155 4.18 1.32 19.59
CA PHE A 155 4.93 0.22 18.97
C PHE A 155 4.45 -0.05 17.54
N SER A 156 3.23 0.35 17.18
CA SER A 156 2.73 0.27 15.80
C SER A 156 3.65 0.93 14.76
N TYR A 157 4.41 1.96 15.14
CA TYR A 157 5.36 2.65 14.25
C TYR A 157 6.75 1.99 14.21
N ALA A 158 7.02 0.99 15.07
CA ALA A 158 8.33 0.38 15.22
C ALA A 158 8.64 -0.67 14.14
N CYS A 159 7.62 -1.14 13.41
CA CYS A 159 7.79 -2.21 12.43
C CYS A 159 8.35 -1.75 11.07
N THR A 160 9.46 -1.02 11.09
CA THR A 160 10.10 -0.45 9.89
C THR A 160 11.63 -0.58 9.96
N GLY A 161 12.30 -0.52 8.80
CA GLY A 161 13.76 -0.61 8.73
C GLY A 161 14.32 -1.94 9.25
N GLY A 162 15.56 -1.93 9.73
CA GLY A 162 16.26 -3.12 10.24
C GLY A 162 16.00 -3.44 11.71
N ARG A 163 14.98 -2.84 12.34
CA ARG A 163 14.70 -3.04 13.77
C ARG A 163 14.28 -4.49 14.02
N GLN A 164 14.83 -5.13 15.04
CA GLN A 164 14.47 -6.53 15.37
C GLN A 164 13.65 -6.65 16.65
N ASP A 165 13.64 -5.61 17.48
CA ASP A 165 12.94 -5.64 18.76
C ASP A 165 11.43 -5.41 18.61
N ASN A 166 10.65 -6.01 19.51
CA ASN A 166 9.20 -5.82 19.63
C ASN A 166 8.39 -6.18 18.36
N ARG A 167 8.91 -7.07 17.50
CA ARG A 167 8.19 -7.55 16.29
C ARG A 167 6.88 -8.26 16.61
N CYS A 168 6.69 -8.76 17.83
CA CYS A 168 5.42 -9.30 18.31
C CYS A 168 4.34 -8.23 18.57
N ARG A 169 4.72 -6.94 18.65
CA ARG A 169 3.84 -5.82 19.05
C ARG A 169 3.38 -4.95 17.89
N CYS A 170 3.81 -5.24 16.67
CA CYS A 170 3.46 -4.47 15.49
C CYS A 170 3.48 -5.31 14.22
N PHE A 171 2.84 -4.77 13.18
CA PHE A 171 2.98 -5.28 11.84
C PHE A 171 3.02 -4.12 10.82
N ASN A 172 3.68 -4.36 9.70
CA ASN A 172 3.75 -3.41 8.60
C ASN A 172 3.84 -4.17 7.28
N ILE A 173 2.87 -3.94 6.40
CA ILE A 173 2.72 -4.67 5.15
C ILE A 173 2.75 -3.65 4.03
N ARG A 174 3.84 -3.64 3.28
CA ARG A 174 4.05 -2.68 2.18
C ARG A 174 4.46 -3.40 0.92
N PRO A 175 3.96 -3.02 -0.25
CA PRO A 175 4.54 -3.48 -1.49
C PRO A 175 5.95 -2.94 -1.68
N MET A 176 6.71 -3.64 -2.51
CA MET A 176 7.87 -3.09 -3.19
C MET A 176 7.76 -3.33 -4.67
N TRP A 177 8.26 -2.39 -5.46
CA TRP A 177 8.73 -2.73 -6.80
C TRP A 177 10.15 -3.28 -6.71
N ARG A 178 10.50 -4.10 -7.68
CA ARG A 178 11.84 -4.63 -7.94
C ARG A 178 12.24 -4.29 -9.37
N ALA A 179 13.43 -4.72 -9.76
CA ALA A 179 13.91 -4.62 -11.13
C ALA A 179 12.85 -5.13 -12.12
N GLN A 180 12.75 -4.46 -13.27
CA GLN A 180 11.81 -4.79 -14.35
C GLN A 180 10.32 -4.71 -13.94
N GLY A 181 10.01 -4.00 -12.85
CA GLY A 181 8.64 -3.79 -12.41
C GLY A 181 8.00 -4.97 -11.69
N LEU A 182 8.77 -5.99 -11.31
CA LEU A 182 8.23 -7.08 -10.49
C LEU A 182 7.76 -6.53 -9.15
N GLY A 183 6.55 -6.91 -8.74
CA GLY A 183 5.99 -6.56 -7.44
C GLY A 183 6.24 -7.64 -6.40
N GLU A 184 6.37 -7.26 -5.14
CA GLU A 184 6.32 -8.17 -3.98
C GLU A 184 5.57 -7.49 -2.84
N LEU A 185 5.02 -8.28 -1.91
CA LEU A 185 4.76 -7.78 -0.57
C LEU A 185 6.03 -7.86 0.27
N TYR A 186 6.28 -6.82 1.05
CA TYR A 186 7.36 -6.79 2.01
C TYR A 186 6.77 -6.63 3.40
N THR A 187 6.82 -7.74 4.14
CA THR A 187 6.06 -7.89 5.37
C THR A 187 6.97 -7.86 6.58
N TYR A 188 6.50 -7.16 7.60
CA TYR A 188 6.98 -7.27 8.96
C TYR A 188 5.83 -7.78 9.80
N LEU A 189 5.87 -9.05 10.14
CA LEU A 189 4.94 -9.73 11.04
C LEU A 189 5.73 -10.28 12.26
N PRO A 190 5.05 -10.68 13.34
CA PRO A 190 5.65 -11.49 14.39
C PRO A 190 6.47 -12.66 13.84
N LEU A 191 7.68 -12.86 14.36
CA LEU A 191 8.65 -13.85 13.89
C LEU A 191 8.34 -15.25 14.43
N THR A 192 7.16 -15.78 14.10
CA THR A 192 6.75 -17.14 14.49
C THR A 192 7.15 -18.17 13.41
N PRO A 193 7.44 -19.43 13.78
CA PRO A 193 7.69 -20.48 12.79
C PRO A 193 6.54 -20.68 11.79
N SER A 194 5.30 -20.52 12.24
CA SER A 194 4.12 -20.63 11.38
C SER A 194 4.05 -19.48 10.37
N ASN A 195 4.18 -18.21 10.81
CA ASN A 195 4.25 -17.07 9.90
C ASN A 195 5.36 -17.25 8.86
N ARG A 196 6.56 -17.65 9.30
CA ARG A 196 7.68 -17.93 8.40
C ARG A 196 7.30 -18.96 7.34
N ALA A 197 6.74 -20.10 7.74
CA ALA A 197 6.34 -21.17 6.82
C ALA A 197 5.28 -20.70 5.82
N ARG A 198 4.24 -19.99 6.29
CA ARG A 198 3.15 -19.47 5.45
C ARG A 198 3.65 -18.45 4.42
N LEU A 199 4.45 -17.47 4.86
CA LEU A 199 4.96 -16.42 3.99
C LEU A 199 5.95 -16.95 2.95
N LEU A 200 6.83 -17.88 3.33
CA LEU A 200 7.82 -18.46 2.41
C LEU A 200 7.20 -19.43 1.39
N ALA A 201 6.02 -19.98 1.68
CA ALA A 201 5.29 -20.84 0.75
C ALA A 201 4.60 -20.07 -0.39
N VAL A 202 4.51 -18.73 -0.31
CA VAL A 202 3.83 -17.93 -1.33
C VAL A 202 4.64 -17.91 -2.63
N PRO A 203 4.07 -18.38 -3.76
CA PRO A 203 4.73 -18.35 -5.06
C PRO A 203 4.72 -16.92 -5.66
N PRO A 204 5.53 -16.65 -6.70
CA PRO A 204 6.52 -17.55 -7.29
C PRO A 204 7.87 -17.51 -6.57
N MET A 205 8.14 -16.48 -5.76
CA MET A 205 9.38 -16.36 -5.00
C MET A 205 9.13 -15.61 -3.70
N SER A 206 9.41 -16.27 -2.58
CA SER A 206 9.42 -15.64 -1.25
C SER A 206 10.78 -15.86 -0.59
N LYS A 207 11.27 -14.84 0.11
CA LYS A 207 12.61 -14.81 0.69
C LYS A 207 12.61 -14.06 2.01
N GLU A 208 13.13 -14.71 3.04
CA GLU A 208 13.43 -14.07 4.31
C GLU A 208 14.69 -13.21 4.19
N ASN A 209 14.72 -12.13 4.97
CA ASN A 209 15.90 -11.34 5.17
C ASN A 209 16.15 -11.23 6.67
N PRO A 210 17.26 -11.79 7.21
CA PRO A 210 17.47 -11.89 8.66
C PRO A 210 17.45 -10.52 9.37
N ASP A 211 17.90 -9.47 8.68
CA ASP A 211 17.99 -8.13 9.26
C ASP A 211 16.76 -7.26 8.94
N TYR A 212 15.81 -7.74 8.14
CA TYR A 212 14.70 -6.91 7.67
C TYR A 212 13.37 -7.67 7.56
N GLY A 213 12.53 -7.31 6.59
CA GLY A 213 11.21 -7.92 6.37
C GLY A 213 11.30 -9.08 5.40
N VAL A 214 10.23 -9.87 5.34
CA VAL A 214 10.10 -10.99 4.40
C VAL A 214 9.58 -10.48 3.07
N SER A 215 10.31 -10.77 1.99
CA SER A 215 9.81 -10.63 0.62
C SER A 215 8.85 -11.77 0.32
N VAL A 216 7.61 -11.46 -0.06
CA VAL A 216 6.52 -12.41 -0.24
C VAL A 216 5.97 -12.27 -1.65
N GLY A 217 5.94 -13.38 -2.39
CA GLY A 217 5.35 -13.46 -3.73
C GLY A 217 5.99 -12.52 -4.75
N ARG A 218 7.31 -12.34 -4.74
CA ARG A 218 8.00 -11.50 -5.73
C ARG A 218 7.73 -12.02 -7.14
N GLY A 219 7.14 -11.19 -7.98
CA GLY A 219 6.75 -11.51 -9.35
C GLY A 219 5.33 -12.09 -9.48
N ALA A 220 4.57 -12.20 -8.38
CA ALA A 220 3.14 -12.57 -8.45
C ALA A 220 2.30 -11.51 -9.17
N PHE A 221 2.81 -10.29 -9.29
CA PHE A 221 2.23 -9.18 -10.05
C PHE A 221 3.35 -8.26 -10.57
N THR A 222 3.01 -7.34 -11.46
CA THR A 222 3.95 -6.35 -11.99
C THR A 222 3.36 -4.94 -11.97
N PHE A 223 4.23 -3.94 -11.91
CA PHE A 223 3.91 -2.52 -11.94
C PHE A 223 4.06 -1.90 -13.33
N THR A 224 4.27 -2.70 -14.38
CA THR A 224 4.48 -2.19 -15.75
C THR A 224 3.30 -1.35 -16.22
N ARG A 225 2.06 -1.77 -15.92
CA ARG A 225 0.83 -1.00 -16.21
C ARG A 225 0.73 0.31 -15.44
N ALA A 226 1.47 0.47 -14.34
CA ALA A 226 1.52 1.72 -13.59
C ALA A 226 2.39 2.78 -14.30
N VAL A 227 3.26 2.38 -15.25
CA VAL A 227 4.09 3.33 -16.01
C VAL A 227 3.22 4.08 -17.01
N GLY A 228 2.94 5.34 -16.70
CA GLY A 228 2.00 6.19 -17.45
C GLY A 228 0.53 5.79 -17.30
N GLY A 229 0.20 4.80 -16.46
CA GLY A 229 -1.18 4.32 -16.27
C GLY A 229 -1.56 4.26 -14.79
N TRP A 230 -2.86 4.38 -14.50
CA TRP A 230 -3.37 4.20 -13.15
C TRP A 230 -3.66 2.74 -12.88
N ILE A 231 -3.06 2.20 -11.81
CA ILE A 231 -3.44 0.91 -11.24
C ILE A 231 -4.02 1.13 -9.83
N SER A 232 -4.76 0.14 -9.35
CA SER A 232 -5.27 0.09 -7.98
C SER A 232 -4.58 -1.00 -7.18
N LEU A 233 -4.27 -0.71 -5.91
CA LEU A 233 -3.83 -1.70 -4.93
C LEU A 233 -4.82 -1.70 -3.77
N ALA A 234 -5.28 -2.87 -3.36
CA ALA A 234 -6.14 -3.05 -2.20
C ALA A 234 -5.57 -4.13 -1.27
N PHE A 235 -5.48 -3.83 0.02
CA PHE A 235 -4.97 -4.71 1.06
C PHE A 235 -6.11 -5.05 2.00
N ARG A 236 -6.47 -6.32 2.09
CA ARG A 236 -7.34 -6.84 3.14
C ARG A 236 -6.47 -7.44 4.22
N VAL A 237 -6.67 -6.96 5.45
CA VAL A 237 -6.06 -7.54 6.65
C VAL A 237 -7.16 -7.94 7.61
N LYS A 238 -7.11 -9.19 8.04
CA LYS A 238 -7.87 -9.70 9.17
C LYS A 238 -6.87 -10.09 10.27
N LEU A 239 -6.93 -9.40 11.41
CA LEU A 239 -6.15 -9.77 12.59
C LEU A 239 -6.61 -11.12 13.11
N ASN A 240 -5.66 -11.90 13.61
CA ASN A 240 -5.95 -13.14 14.31
C ASN A 240 -6.64 -12.88 15.66
N ALA A 241 -7.41 -13.87 16.13
CA ALA A 241 -7.76 -13.98 17.54
C ALA A 241 -6.48 -14.22 18.36
N VAL A 242 -6.39 -13.62 19.55
CA VAL A 242 -5.22 -13.78 20.42
C VAL A 242 -5.06 -15.26 20.79
N GLY A 243 -3.85 -15.81 20.60
CA GLY A 243 -3.57 -17.23 20.80
C GLY A 243 -3.92 -18.15 19.62
N HIS A 244 -4.46 -17.61 18.52
CA HIS A 244 -4.81 -18.37 17.32
C HIS A 244 -4.02 -17.89 16.09
N GLU A 245 -3.88 -18.79 15.12
CA GLU A 245 -3.28 -18.54 13.81
C GLU A 245 -4.38 -18.51 12.74
N ASP A 246 -5.29 -17.54 12.83
CA ASP A 246 -6.46 -17.40 11.95
C ASP A 246 -6.53 -16.02 11.25
N GLY A 247 -5.42 -15.28 11.26
CA GLY A 247 -5.27 -14.02 10.54
C GLY A 247 -5.15 -14.25 9.03
N GLU A 248 -5.58 -13.24 8.26
CA GLU A 248 -5.63 -13.29 6.80
C GLU A 248 -5.05 -12.01 6.18
N LEU A 249 -4.26 -12.17 5.13
CA LEU A 249 -3.69 -11.11 4.30
C LEU A 249 -4.04 -11.38 2.84
N GLU A 250 -4.64 -10.41 2.18
CA GLU A 250 -4.89 -10.47 0.74
C GLU A 250 -4.55 -9.15 0.06
N LEU A 251 -3.87 -9.23 -1.09
CA LEU A 251 -3.54 -8.10 -1.96
C LEU A 251 -4.23 -8.30 -3.30
N TRP A 252 -4.97 -7.28 -3.73
CA TRP A 252 -5.45 -7.15 -5.11
C TRP A 252 -4.68 -6.08 -5.86
N VAL A 253 -4.45 -6.34 -7.14
CA VAL A 253 -4.00 -5.35 -8.13
C VAL A 253 -5.02 -5.31 -9.25
N ASP A 254 -5.62 -4.15 -9.50
CA ASP A 254 -6.70 -3.98 -10.49
C ASP A 254 -7.84 -5.00 -10.32
N GLY A 255 -8.28 -5.17 -9.08
CA GLY A 255 -9.36 -6.09 -8.71
C GLY A 255 -9.00 -7.57 -8.79
N ARG A 256 -7.79 -7.94 -9.21
CA ARG A 256 -7.32 -9.33 -9.27
C ARG A 256 -6.56 -9.67 -7.98
N SER A 257 -6.96 -10.73 -7.29
CA SER A 257 -6.22 -11.24 -6.12
C SER A 257 -4.89 -11.83 -6.58
N VAL A 258 -3.77 -11.26 -6.11
CA VAL A 258 -2.41 -11.64 -6.55
C VAL A 258 -1.61 -12.29 -5.43
N ILE A 259 -1.90 -11.98 -4.17
CA ILE A 259 -1.33 -12.66 -3.00
C ILE A 259 -2.46 -12.85 -2.00
N ASN A 260 -2.65 -14.08 -1.51
CA ASN A 260 -3.61 -14.43 -0.47
C ASN A 260 -2.96 -15.42 0.49
N VAL A 261 -2.88 -15.07 1.76
CA VAL A 261 -2.24 -15.84 2.82
C VAL A 261 -3.15 -15.89 4.02
N SER A 262 -3.49 -17.09 4.46
CA SER A 262 -4.25 -17.33 5.69
C SER A 262 -3.38 -18.06 6.72
N GLY A 263 -3.88 -18.12 7.95
CA GLY A 263 -3.19 -18.79 9.03
C GLY A 263 -2.04 -17.97 9.62
N LEU A 264 -2.16 -16.64 9.61
CA LEU A 264 -1.13 -15.72 10.07
C LEU A 264 -1.39 -15.26 11.51
N THR A 265 -0.32 -14.97 12.24
CA THR A 265 -0.34 -14.24 13.51
C THR A 265 0.09 -12.80 13.26
N PHE A 266 -0.82 -11.84 13.42
CA PHE A 266 -0.54 -10.40 13.38
C PHE A 266 -0.30 -9.81 14.78
N ARG A 267 -0.88 -10.43 15.80
CA ARG A 267 -0.85 -9.95 17.18
C ARG A 267 -0.83 -11.08 18.20
N GLU A 268 -0.21 -10.79 19.34
CA GLU A 268 -0.16 -11.65 20.53
C GLU A 268 -0.95 -11.06 21.70
N SER A 269 -1.50 -9.85 21.56
CA SER A 269 -2.32 -9.20 22.59
C SER A 269 -3.52 -8.47 22.00
N ASP A 270 -4.54 -8.30 22.83
CA ASP A 270 -5.70 -7.46 22.54
C ASP A 270 -5.38 -5.96 22.61
N GLY A 271 -4.13 -5.54 22.82
CA GLY A 271 -3.73 -4.15 22.64
C GLY A 271 -3.42 -3.80 21.19
N ALA A 272 -3.09 -4.80 20.36
CA ALA A 272 -2.68 -4.58 18.99
C ALA A 272 -3.89 -4.39 18.07
N ARG A 273 -3.83 -3.35 17.22
CA ARG A 273 -4.91 -2.93 16.32
C ARG A 273 -4.35 -2.60 14.94
N ILE A 274 -5.19 -2.67 13.91
CA ILE A 274 -4.95 -1.98 12.65
C ILE A 274 -4.97 -0.47 12.94
N LYS A 275 -3.97 0.27 12.43
CA LYS A 275 -3.82 1.71 12.69
C LYS A 275 -4.03 2.58 11.46
N GLY A 276 -4.16 1.97 10.29
CA GLY A 276 -4.42 2.64 9.01
C GLY A 276 -3.30 2.42 8.00
N GLY A 277 -2.99 3.45 7.22
CA GLY A 277 -2.00 3.41 6.15
C GLY A 277 -0.61 3.89 6.59
N HIS A 278 0.44 3.18 6.18
CA HIS A 278 1.80 3.68 6.19
C HIS A 278 2.17 4.10 4.76
N PHE A 279 1.96 5.38 4.48
CA PHE A 279 2.15 6.00 3.17
C PHE A 279 3.59 6.47 3.05
N GLN A 280 4.48 5.54 2.71
CA GLN A 280 5.90 5.83 2.53
C GLN A 280 6.42 5.20 1.26
N THR A 281 6.99 6.03 0.41
CA THR A 281 7.56 5.64 -0.88
C THR A 281 8.95 6.24 -1.08
N PHE A 282 9.88 5.43 -1.57
CA PHE A 282 11.28 5.80 -1.83
C PHE A 282 11.97 4.68 -2.61
N PHE A 283 12.98 5.02 -3.42
CA PHE A 283 13.94 4.05 -3.97
C PHE A 283 14.73 3.44 -2.82
N GLY A 284 14.92 2.13 -2.72
CA GLY A 284 15.41 1.69 -1.41
C GLY A 284 15.88 0.27 -1.23
N GLY A 285 16.60 0.13 -0.13
CA GLY A 285 17.98 -0.37 -0.09
C GLY A 285 18.81 0.68 0.66
N HIS A 286 20.10 0.45 0.82
CA HIS A 286 20.99 1.37 1.55
C HIS A 286 22.26 1.73 0.77
N GLN A 287 22.45 1.16 -0.41
CA GLN A 287 23.63 1.35 -1.25
C GLN A 287 23.30 2.18 -2.48
N ASP A 288 24.31 2.82 -3.06
CA ASP A 288 24.18 3.73 -4.22
C ASP A 288 23.55 3.05 -5.44
N ASP A 289 23.72 1.74 -5.58
CA ASP A 289 23.12 0.94 -6.65
C ASP A 289 21.60 0.72 -6.52
N TRP A 290 20.97 1.32 -5.49
CA TRP A 290 19.52 1.44 -5.35
C TRP A 290 19.00 2.83 -5.71
N ALA A 291 19.89 3.80 -5.93
CA ALA A 291 19.50 5.19 -6.09
C ALA A 291 18.71 5.42 -7.38
N SER A 292 17.76 6.36 -7.35
CA SER A 292 17.07 6.80 -8.57
C SER A 292 18.11 7.32 -9.59
N PRO A 293 18.11 6.82 -10.84
CA PRO A 293 19.14 7.16 -11.83
C PRO A 293 18.91 8.55 -12.45
N LYS A 294 17.69 9.06 -12.31
CA LYS A 294 17.23 10.38 -12.78
C LYS A 294 16.16 10.92 -11.84
N ASP A 295 15.72 12.15 -12.10
CA ASP A 295 14.53 12.69 -11.44
C ASP A 295 13.30 11.95 -11.97
N GLN A 296 12.54 11.33 -11.07
CA GLN A 296 11.34 10.55 -11.42
C GLN A 296 10.19 10.93 -10.51
N ARG A 297 8.96 10.77 -11.00
CA ARG A 297 7.73 11.10 -10.24
C ARG A 297 6.78 9.92 -10.15
N ALA A 298 6.03 9.85 -9.05
CA ALA A 298 4.89 8.96 -8.90
C ALA A 298 3.73 9.71 -8.26
N TRP A 299 2.51 9.29 -8.56
CA TRP A 299 1.28 9.91 -8.07
C TRP A 299 0.41 8.89 -7.36
N PHE A 300 -0.20 9.30 -6.25
CA PHE A 300 -1.04 8.46 -5.39
C PHE A 300 -2.36 9.17 -5.12
N ALA A 301 -3.48 8.48 -5.34
CA ALA A 301 -4.81 9.06 -5.24
C ALA A 301 -5.84 8.03 -4.79
N ASP A 302 -7.10 8.46 -4.65
CA ASP A 302 -8.24 7.59 -4.38
C ASP A 302 -8.02 6.65 -3.20
N VAL A 303 -7.58 7.23 -2.09
CA VAL A 303 -7.38 6.50 -0.84
C VAL A 303 -8.75 6.09 -0.32
N THR A 304 -8.94 4.80 -0.11
CA THR A 304 -10.21 4.23 0.35
C THR A 304 -9.93 3.27 1.50
N GLY A 305 -10.77 3.29 2.52
CA GLY A 305 -10.68 2.36 3.64
C GLY A 305 -12.06 1.89 4.06
N VAL A 306 -12.26 0.58 4.21
CA VAL A 306 -13.51 0.00 4.69
C VAL A 306 -13.29 -0.98 5.82
N VAL A 307 -14.21 -0.99 6.78
CA VAL A 307 -14.30 -1.99 7.84
C VAL A 307 -15.24 -3.10 7.38
N ILE A 308 -14.77 -4.34 7.45
CA ILE A 308 -15.52 -5.55 7.09
C ILE A 308 -16.16 -6.14 8.34
N GLU A 309 -17.26 -6.89 8.14
CA GLU A 309 -17.93 -7.65 9.20
C GLU A 309 -17.03 -8.67 9.90
#